data_AF-A0A7X9A170-F1
#
_entry.id   AF-A0A7X9A170-F1
#
_cell.length_a   1.000
_cell.length_b   1.000
_cell.length_c   1.000
_cell.angle_alpha   90.00
_cell.angle_beta   90.00
_cell.angle_gamma   90.00
#
_symmetry.space_group_name_H-M   'P 1'
#
loop_
_entity.id
_entity.type
_entity.pdbx_description
1 polymer ?
#
loop_
_entity_poly.entity_id
_entity_poly.type
_entity_poly.pdbx_seq_one_letter_code
_entity_poly.pdbx_strand_id
1 'polypeptide(L)'
;KKLGYAEQECTDIMDYILREDDNGMILDGKIEGAPHLREEDLPVFDTANRCGTGERYIHYLGHVRMVAAITPLISGAISKTVNLPNEATVEDFANVVLTSWKLGIKGITLYRDGSKFAQPLNLRLGDEDNGETPLEDMPYHDLLNYARDARCKLAECQDELGRGDYIHARMKPQGIRMGVTHPAQIEDVKVYITVNRDQDNEIQEIFMTTDREGTLITGLLNSLSKTISVMLQYGIKPTAISKMLRGQKFEPYGFVQRHPYIKYCSSVSDLISKVLDIESGDYSRVQVRPKTEDGASEPVFKRQISMAELITKDAADTPDVGERLYDGSTCPNCSSTRMVLNGTCKVCLDCGETTGCS
;
A
#
# COMPACT_ATOMS: atom_id res chain seq x y z
N LYS A 1 -1.13 -36.45 12.71
CA LYS A 1 -2.38 -37.20 12.97
C LYS A 1 -3.49 -36.45 12.23
N LYS A 2 -4.42 -37.16 11.56
CA LYS A 2 -5.63 -36.50 11.07
C LYS A 2 -6.56 -36.25 12.26
N LEU A 3 -7.21 -35.08 12.28
CA LEU A 3 -8.15 -34.72 13.36
C LEU A 3 -9.47 -35.50 13.26
N GLY A 4 -9.76 -36.15 12.13
CA GLY A 4 -10.88 -37.08 12.02
C GLY A 4 -12.24 -36.45 11.80
N TYR A 5 -12.28 -35.20 11.30
CA TYR A 5 -13.50 -34.57 10.81
C TYR A 5 -13.98 -35.22 9.50
N ALA A 6 -15.30 -35.35 9.35
CA ALA A 6 -15.91 -35.76 8.09
C ALA A 6 -15.76 -34.67 7.03
N GLU A 7 -15.84 -35.05 5.75
CA GLU A 7 -15.68 -34.11 4.63
C GLU A 7 -16.71 -32.97 4.69
N GLN A 8 -17.95 -33.30 5.08
CA GLN A 8 -19.03 -32.33 5.21
C GLN A 8 -18.80 -31.36 6.38
N GLU A 9 -18.28 -31.83 7.52
CA GLU A 9 -17.91 -30.96 8.65
C GLU A 9 -16.79 -29.99 8.23
N CYS A 10 -15.83 -30.44 7.43
CA CYS A 10 -14.78 -29.58 6.89
C CYS A 10 -15.35 -28.50 5.96
N THR A 11 -16.32 -28.83 5.10
CA THR A 11 -16.98 -27.86 4.23
C THR A 11 -17.72 -26.80 5.05
N ASP A 12 -18.49 -27.22 6.05
CA ASP A 12 -19.25 -26.30 6.91
C ASP A 12 -18.32 -25.35 7.70
N ILE A 13 -17.15 -25.83 8.14
CA ILE A 13 -16.12 -25.00 8.77
C ILE A 13 -15.52 -24.00 7.78
N MET A 14 -15.21 -24.43 6.55
CA MET A 14 -14.65 -23.56 5.53
C MET A 14 -15.63 -22.48 5.09
N ASP A 15 -16.90 -22.84 4.89
CA ASP A 15 -17.98 -21.90 4.55
C ASP A 15 -18.18 -20.86 5.66
N TYR A 16 -18.03 -21.26 6.94
CA TYR A 16 -18.05 -20.32 8.04
C TYR A 16 -16.90 -19.30 7.96
N ILE A 17 -15.67 -19.75 7.70
CA ILE A 17 -14.49 -18.87 7.64
C ILE A 17 -14.56 -17.95 6.42
N LEU A 18 -15.01 -18.48 5.29
CA LEU A 18 -15.06 -17.80 3.99
C LEU A 18 -16.40 -17.09 3.72
N ARG A 19 -17.27 -16.96 4.74
CA ARG A 19 -18.55 -16.26 4.57
C ARG A 19 -18.31 -14.83 4.09
N GLU A 20 -18.98 -14.45 3.02
CA GLU A 20 -18.88 -13.13 2.39
C GLU A 20 -20.09 -12.26 2.75
N ASP A 21 -19.91 -10.95 2.73
CA ASP A 21 -20.99 -9.97 2.76
C ASP A 21 -21.62 -9.77 1.36
N ASP A 22 -22.63 -8.90 1.26
CA ASP A 22 -23.31 -8.59 0.00
C ASP A 22 -22.37 -8.00 -1.08
N ASN A 23 -21.15 -7.60 -0.70
CA ASN A 23 -20.13 -7.02 -1.57
C ASN A 23 -19.05 -8.04 -1.97
N GLY A 24 -19.19 -9.32 -1.60
CA GLY A 24 -18.21 -10.38 -1.89
C GLY A 24 -16.94 -10.28 -1.05
N MET A 25 -16.97 -9.59 0.09
CA MET A 25 -15.85 -9.46 1.00
C MET A 25 -16.01 -10.40 2.20
N ILE A 26 -14.92 -11.04 2.64
CA ILE A 26 -14.94 -11.93 3.81
C ILE A 26 -15.43 -11.15 5.04
N LEU A 27 -16.52 -11.62 5.64
CA LEU A 27 -17.25 -10.92 6.70
C LEU A 27 -16.48 -10.86 8.04
N ASP A 28 -15.67 -11.88 8.35
CA ASP A 28 -14.93 -11.96 9.62
C ASP A 28 -13.60 -12.73 9.46
N GLY A 29 -13.64 -13.92 8.85
CA GLY A 29 -12.45 -14.74 8.62
C GLY A 29 -11.88 -15.43 9.87
N LYS A 30 -12.60 -15.42 10.99
CA LYS A 30 -12.22 -16.15 12.21
C LYS A 30 -12.66 -17.62 12.14
N ILE A 31 -11.94 -18.47 12.87
CA ILE A 31 -12.28 -19.89 13.01
C ILE A 31 -13.02 -20.20 14.33
N GLU A 32 -12.90 -19.31 15.31
CA GLU A 32 -13.58 -19.45 16.60
C GLU A 32 -15.10 -19.36 16.43
N GLY A 33 -15.80 -20.39 16.89
CA GLY A 33 -17.25 -20.51 16.73
C GLY A 33 -17.68 -21.14 15.40
N ALA A 34 -16.74 -21.67 14.60
CA ALA A 34 -17.08 -22.47 13.44
C ALA A 34 -17.91 -23.71 13.84
N PRO A 35 -18.93 -24.07 13.03
CA PRO A 35 -19.76 -25.24 13.30
C PRO A 35 -18.90 -26.52 13.28
N HIS A 36 -19.26 -27.53 14.07
CA HIS A 36 -18.57 -28.85 14.17
C HIS A 36 -17.15 -28.84 14.74
N LEU A 37 -16.45 -27.70 14.73
CA LEU A 37 -15.07 -27.61 15.22
C LEU A 37 -15.01 -27.79 16.73
N ARG A 38 -14.21 -28.77 17.17
CA ARG A 38 -13.99 -29.01 18.60
C ARG A 38 -13.05 -27.96 19.18
N GLU A 39 -13.36 -27.44 20.37
CA GLU A 39 -12.54 -26.44 21.04
C GLU A 39 -11.09 -26.89 21.29
N GLU A 40 -10.89 -28.19 21.53
CA GLU A 40 -9.56 -28.80 21.74
C GLU A 40 -8.66 -28.75 20.50
N ASP A 41 -9.25 -28.62 19.31
CA ASP A 41 -8.52 -28.56 18.05
C ASP A 41 -8.21 -27.11 17.61
N LEU A 42 -8.83 -26.10 18.24
CA LEU A 42 -8.57 -24.68 17.94
C LEU A 42 -7.07 -24.32 17.95
N PRO A 43 -6.25 -24.78 18.93
CA PRO A 43 -4.81 -24.44 18.95
C PRO A 43 -4.03 -24.93 17.72
N VAL A 44 -4.56 -25.90 16.97
CA VAL A 44 -3.93 -26.40 15.73
C VAL A 44 -4.00 -25.36 14.61
N PHE A 45 -5.00 -24.50 14.66
CA PHE A 45 -5.31 -23.51 13.62
C PHE A 45 -4.93 -22.08 14.00
N ASP A 46 -4.20 -21.88 15.11
CA ASP A 46 -3.73 -20.55 15.51
C ASP A 46 -2.82 -19.96 14.41
N THR A 47 -3.14 -18.75 13.96
CA THR A 47 -2.42 -18.03 12.91
C THR A 47 -1.42 -17.03 13.49
N ALA A 48 -0.63 -16.37 12.63
CA ALA A 48 0.39 -15.42 13.11
C ALA A 48 -0.18 -14.14 13.74
N ASN A 49 -1.40 -13.74 13.36
CA ASN A 49 -2.11 -12.56 13.85
C ASN A 49 -3.55 -12.93 14.18
N ARG A 50 -4.21 -12.13 15.01
CA ARG A 50 -5.63 -12.25 15.29
C ARG A 50 -6.45 -12.14 13.99
N CYS A 51 -7.31 -13.12 13.72
CA CYS A 51 -8.19 -13.12 12.55
C CYS A 51 -9.56 -12.52 12.89
N GLY A 52 -9.97 -11.47 12.17
CA GLY A 52 -11.26 -10.81 12.37
C GLY A 52 -11.52 -10.43 13.83
N THR A 53 -12.68 -10.85 14.32
CA THR A 53 -13.12 -10.70 15.71
C THR A 53 -12.66 -11.83 16.64
N GLY A 54 -12.00 -12.88 16.11
CA GLY A 54 -11.44 -14.00 16.88
C GLY A 54 -10.41 -13.53 17.91
N GLU A 55 -10.05 -14.31 18.92
CA GLU A 55 -9.14 -13.86 20.00
C GLU A 55 -7.77 -14.55 19.97
N ARG A 56 -7.67 -15.66 19.24
CA ARG A 56 -6.49 -16.53 19.27
C ARG A 56 -5.49 -16.16 18.19
N TYR A 57 -4.22 -16.33 18.53
CA TYR A 57 -3.09 -16.19 17.62
C TYR A 57 -1.85 -16.81 18.27
N ILE A 58 -0.83 -17.11 17.46
CA ILE A 58 0.46 -17.59 17.94
C ILE A 58 1.13 -16.47 18.75
N HIS A 59 1.34 -16.70 20.04
CA HIS A 59 2.05 -15.76 20.89
C HIS A 59 3.44 -15.43 20.31
N TYR A 60 3.87 -14.17 20.38
CA TYR A 60 5.10 -13.69 19.73
C TYR A 60 6.36 -14.49 20.13
N LEU A 61 6.48 -14.93 21.39
CA LEU A 61 7.57 -15.80 21.85
C LEU A 61 7.54 -17.22 21.24
N GLY A 62 6.38 -17.69 20.76
CA GLY A 62 6.26 -18.92 19.99
C GLY A 62 7.08 -18.85 18.71
N HIS A 63 7.02 -17.74 17.99
CA HIS A 63 7.87 -17.50 16.81
C HIS A 63 9.36 -17.53 17.17
N VAL A 64 9.76 -16.85 18.25
CA VAL A 64 11.15 -16.81 18.73
C VAL A 64 11.65 -18.21 19.07
N ARG A 65 10.88 -18.98 19.83
CA ARG A 65 11.24 -20.35 20.24
C ARG A 65 11.36 -21.30 19.05
N MET A 66 10.49 -21.15 18.05
CA MET A 66 10.56 -21.95 16.83
C MET A 66 11.86 -21.66 16.06
N VAL A 67 12.20 -20.39 15.87
CA VAL A 67 13.47 -19.99 15.21
C VAL A 67 14.67 -20.50 16.01
N ALA A 68 14.65 -20.37 17.34
CA ALA A 68 15.70 -20.89 18.21
C ALA A 68 15.89 -22.41 18.07
N ALA A 69 14.81 -23.18 17.98
CA ALA A 69 14.87 -24.64 17.90
C ALA A 69 15.60 -25.13 16.64
N ILE A 70 15.46 -24.42 15.52
CA ILE A 70 16.10 -24.80 14.24
C ILE A 70 17.44 -24.09 14.01
N THR A 71 17.75 -23.04 14.76
CA THR A 71 19.00 -22.26 14.61
C THR A 71 20.27 -23.12 14.65
N PRO A 72 20.42 -24.14 15.54
CA PRO A 72 21.60 -25.00 15.55
C PRO A 72 21.85 -25.80 14.27
N LEU A 73 20.80 -25.99 13.45
CA LEU A 73 20.85 -26.78 12.22
C LEU A 73 21.18 -25.93 10.99
N ILE A 74 21.26 -24.59 11.13
CA ILE A 74 21.38 -23.65 10.02
C ILE A 74 22.66 -22.83 10.17
N SER A 75 23.55 -22.91 9.18
CA SER A 75 24.81 -22.16 9.16
C SER A 75 24.58 -20.66 8.97
N GLY A 76 23.61 -20.26 8.16
CA GLY A 76 23.16 -18.89 7.96
C GLY A 76 22.22 -18.35 9.05
N ALA A 77 21.59 -17.21 8.77
CA ALA A 77 20.48 -16.66 9.55
C ALA A 77 19.13 -17.08 8.94
N ILE A 78 18.06 -16.99 9.73
CA ILE A 78 16.70 -17.36 9.33
C ILE A 78 15.90 -16.09 9.07
N SER A 79 15.33 -15.96 7.86
CA SER A 79 14.39 -14.88 7.57
C SER A 79 13.01 -15.23 8.13
N LYS A 80 12.73 -14.77 9.36
CA LYS A 80 11.43 -14.96 10.01
C LYS A 80 11.00 -13.71 10.77
N THR A 81 9.80 -13.25 10.45
CA THR A 81 9.12 -12.17 11.17
C THR A 81 8.47 -12.70 12.46
N VAL A 82 8.70 -12.03 13.57
CA VAL A 82 7.95 -12.17 14.81
C VAL A 82 6.81 -11.18 14.75
N ASN A 83 5.59 -11.69 14.63
CA ASN A 83 4.40 -10.87 14.65
C ASN A 83 4.01 -10.56 16.09
N LEU A 84 3.74 -9.29 16.38
CA LEU A 84 3.25 -8.80 17.66
C LEU A 84 1.85 -8.22 17.48
N PRO A 85 0.95 -8.38 18.47
CA PRO A 85 -0.40 -7.80 18.42
C PRO A 85 -0.33 -6.27 18.40
N ASN A 86 -1.39 -5.60 17.95
CA ASN A 86 -1.44 -4.14 17.84
C ASN A 86 -1.17 -3.44 19.19
N GLU A 87 -1.64 -4.05 20.27
CA GLU A 87 -1.51 -3.57 21.65
C GLU A 87 -0.10 -3.77 22.23
N ALA A 88 0.83 -4.40 21.49
CA ALA A 88 2.18 -4.68 21.96
C ALA A 88 2.96 -3.40 22.30
N THR A 89 3.62 -3.45 23.47
CA THR A 89 4.36 -2.35 24.06
C THR A 89 5.84 -2.38 23.66
N VAL A 90 6.56 -1.29 23.97
CA VAL A 90 8.03 -1.23 23.79
C VAL A 90 8.73 -2.29 24.64
N GLU A 91 8.17 -2.63 25.81
CA GLU A 91 8.70 -3.68 26.67
C GLU A 91 8.55 -5.07 26.05
N ASP A 92 7.45 -5.35 25.33
CA ASP A 92 7.28 -6.60 24.58
C ASP A 92 8.33 -6.74 23.48
N PHE A 93 8.61 -5.65 22.76
CA PHE A 93 9.68 -5.59 21.76
C PHE A 93 11.05 -5.87 22.41
N ALA A 94 11.35 -5.22 23.53
CA ALA A 94 12.58 -5.44 24.27
C ALA A 94 12.71 -6.90 24.73
N ASN A 95 11.62 -7.50 25.21
CA ASN A 95 11.58 -8.89 25.64
C ASN A 95 11.86 -9.86 24.48
N VAL A 96 11.29 -9.62 23.30
CA VAL A 96 11.61 -10.41 22.09
C VAL A 96 13.10 -10.33 21.80
N VAL A 97 13.67 -9.13 21.72
CA VAL A 97 15.09 -8.93 21.41
C VAL A 97 15.99 -9.62 22.44
N LEU A 98 15.72 -9.44 23.74
CA LEU A 98 16.50 -10.05 24.81
C LEU A 98 16.37 -11.58 24.83
N THR A 99 15.18 -12.12 24.57
CA THR A 99 14.95 -13.56 24.51
C THR A 99 15.65 -14.17 23.30
N SER A 100 15.57 -13.53 22.13
CA SER A 100 16.29 -13.97 20.92
C SER A 100 17.80 -14.01 21.13
N TRP A 101 18.36 -12.99 21.78
CA TRP A 101 19.78 -12.96 22.14
C TRP A 101 20.17 -14.10 23.08
N LYS A 102 19.40 -14.31 24.17
CA LYS A 102 19.64 -15.41 25.13
C LYS A 102 19.58 -16.80 24.48
N LEU A 103 18.73 -16.97 23.47
CA LEU A 103 18.56 -18.23 22.75
C LEU A 103 19.55 -18.41 21.58
N GLY A 104 20.47 -17.46 21.37
CA GLY A 104 21.50 -17.57 20.34
C GLY A 104 20.99 -17.38 18.91
N ILE A 105 19.85 -16.71 18.72
CA ILE A 105 19.31 -16.42 17.39
C ILE A 105 20.18 -15.36 16.71
N LYS A 106 20.64 -15.64 15.48
CA LYS A 106 21.57 -14.79 14.73
C LYS A 106 20.95 -13.50 14.17
N GLY A 107 19.65 -13.51 13.91
CA GLY A 107 18.90 -12.36 13.38
C GLY A 107 17.40 -12.59 13.52
N ILE A 108 16.66 -11.51 13.77
CA ILE A 108 15.21 -11.56 13.92
C ILE A 108 14.57 -10.28 13.40
N THR A 109 13.41 -10.41 12.77
CA THR A 109 12.61 -9.29 12.28
C THR A 109 11.37 -9.18 13.15
N LEU A 110 10.99 -7.97 13.57
CA LEU A 110 9.79 -7.75 14.36
C LEU A 110 8.78 -6.94 13.56
N TYR A 111 7.51 -7.31 13.64
CA TYR A 111 6.41 -6.59 13.02
C TYR A 111 5.26 -6.49 14.01
N ARG A 112 4.82 -5.28 14.34
CA ARG A 112 3.60 -5.07 15.13
C ARG A 112 2.42 -4.85 14.18
N ASP A 113 1.36 -5.59 14.40
CA ASP A 113 0.11 -5.37 13.67
C ASP A 113 -0.37 -3.92 13.83
N GLY A 114 -0.97 -3.34 12.79
CA GLY A 114 -1.37 -1.93 12.79
C GLY A 114 -0.22 -0.91 12.74
N SER A 115 1.06 -1.32 12.68
CA SER A 115 2.19 -0.36 12.74
C SER A 115 2.45 0.44 11.45
N LYS A 116 2.02 -0.06 10.29
CA LYS A 116 2.07 0.65 9.01
C LYS A 116 0.65 1.09 8.61
N PHE A 117 0.49 2.29 8.07
CA PHE A 117 -0.81 2.82 7.65
C PHE A 117 -1.39 2.08 6.44
N ALA A 118 -0.58 1.86 5.39
CA ALA A 118 -0.92 0.96 4.30
C ALA A 118 -0.40 -0.44 4.63
N GLN A 119 -1.30 -1.42 4.77
CA GLN A 119 -0.93 -2.81 5.04
C GLN A 119 -1.38 -3.73 3.89
N PRO A 120 -0.52 -4.67 3.46
CA PRO A 120 -0.84 -5.64 2.40
C PRO A 120 -1.99 -6.61 2.70
N LEU A 121 -2.31 -6.84 3.98
CA LEU A 121 -3.03 -8.04 4.43
C LEU A 121 -3.93 -7.81 5.66
N ASN A 122 -4.47 -6.60 5.84
CA ASN A 122 -5.47 -6.38 6.88
C ASN A 122 -6.88 -6.45 6.30
N LEU A 123 -7.56 -7.56 6.61
CA LEU A 123 -9.02 -7.74 6.52
C LEU A 123 -9.74 -6.97 7.64
N ARG A 124 -9.27 -5.79 8.02
CA ARG A 124 -10.06 -4.92 8.91
C ARG A 124 -10.96 -4.08 8.03
N LEU A 125 -12.25 -4.33 8.16
CA LEU A 125 -13.34 -3.50 7.65
C LEU A 125 -13.04 -2.03 8.00
N GLY A 126 -12.76 -1.23 6.97
CA GLY A 126 -13.13 0.17 6.97
C GLY A 126 -14.53 0.22 6.39
N ASP A 127 -15.49 0.78 7.14
CA ASP A 127 -16.81 1.06 6.60
C ASP A 127 -16.66 2.07 5.44
N GLU A 128 -17.40 1.80 4.35
CA GLU A 128 -17.55 2.63 3.16
C GLU A 128 -16.44 2.53 2.10
N ASP A 129 -16.42 1.42 1.36
CA ASP A 129 -15.86 1.39 0.01
C ASP A 129 -16.95 1.77 -1.00
N ASN A 130 -16.64 2.73 -1.88
CA ASN A 130 -17.56 3.20 -2.92
C ASN A 130 -17.76 2.11 -3.97
N GLY A 131 -18.79 1.30 -3.74
CA GLY A 131 -19.65 0.54 -4.64
C GLY A 131 -19.45 0.61 -6.16
N GLU A 132 -18.27 0.31 -6.69
CA GLU A 132 -18.09 -0.02 -8.11
C GLU A 132 -17.78 -1.51 -8.27
N THR A 133 -18.83 -2.29 -8.54
CA THR A 133 -18.71 -3.67 -9.02
C THR A 133 -17.87 -3.70 -10.31
N PRO A 134 -17.02 -4.70 -10.53
CA PRO A 134 -16.31 -4.86 -11.80
C PRO A 134 -17.30 -4.94 -12.97
N LEU A 135 -16.98 -4.30 -14.10
CA LEU A 135 -17.83 -4.27 -15.29
C LEU A 135 -18.19 -5.68 -15.81
N GLU A 136 -17.35 -6.68 -15.52
CA GLU A 136 -17.53 -8.07 -15.93
C GLU A 136 -18.65 -8.78 -15.14
N ASP A 137 -18.93 -8.33 -13.91
CA ASP A 137 -19.89 -8.94 -12.99
C ASP A 137 -21.24 -8.17 -12.96
N MET A 138 -21.33 -7.05 -13.68
CA MET A 138 -22.56 -6.26 -13.76
C MET A 138 -23.61 -6.94 -14.65
N PRO A 139 -24.89 -6.96 -14.23
CA PRO A 139 -25.95 -7.44 -15.11
C PRO A 139 -26.07 -6.53 -16.35
N TYR A 140 -26.49 -7.10 -17.48
CA TYR A 140 -26.57 -6.41 -18.78
C TYR A 140 -27.26 -5.04 -18.72
N HIS A 141 -28.26 -4.89 -17.84
CA HIS A 141 -28.99 -3.64 -17.67
C HIS A 141 -28.11 -2.51 -17.11
N ASP A 142 -27.28 -2.81 -16.12
CA ASP A 142 -26.40 -1.84 -15.46
C ASP A 142 -25.22 -1.47 -16.36
N LEU A 143 -24.69 -2.44 -17.11
CA LEU A 143 -23.71 -2.19 -18.18
C LEU A 143 -24.25 -1.24 -19.25
N LEU A 144 -25.51 -1.39 -19.64
CA LEU A 144 -26.14 -0.53 -20.63
C LEU A 144 -26.33 0.90 -20.09
N ASN A 145 -26.66 1.04 -18.82
CA ASN A 145 -26.78 2.34 -18.15
C ASN A 145 -25.41 3.01 -18.00
N TYR A 146 -24.38 2.26 -17.57
CA TYR A 146 -23.00 2.75 -17.52
C TYR A 146 -22.50 3.21 -18.89
N ALA A 147 -22.75 2.44 -19.96
CA ALA A 147 -22.35 2.81 -21.32
C ALA A 147 -23.07 4.08 -21.83
N ARG A 148 -24.34 4.28 -21.45
CA ARG A 148 -25.07 5.51 -21.79
C ARG A 148 -24.55 6.71 -21.01
N ASP A 149 -24.30 6.54 -19.72
CA ASP A 149 -23.75 7.59 -18.86
C ASP A 149 -22.34 8.01 -19.30
N ALA A 150 -21.48 7.03 -19.59
CA ALA A 150 -20.15 7.26 -20.15
C ALA A 150 -20.23 7.99 -21.50
N ARG A 151 -21.20 7.66 -22.36
CA ARG A 151 -21.42 8.41 -23.62
C ARG A 151 -21.93 9.83 -23.38
N CYS A 152 -22.77 10.06 -22.39
CA CYS A 152 -23.23 11.41 -22.03
C CYS A 152 -22.07 12.24 -21.50
N LYS A 153 -21.28 11.72 -20.56
CA LYS A 153 -20.06 12.36 -20.05
C LYS A 153 -19.06 12.64 -21.16
N LEU A 154 -18.89 11.70 -22.10
CA LEU A 154 -17.99 11.89 -23.23
C LEU A 154 -18.51 12.95 -24.21
N ALA A 155 -19.82 13.04 -24.42
CA ALA A 155 -20.44 14.11 -25.21
C ALA A 155 -20.33 15.47 -24.52
N GLU A 156 -20.53 15.55 -23.20
CA GLU A 156 -20.33 16.75 -22.39
C GLU A 156 -18.86 17.21 -22.44
N CYS A 157 -17.90 16.31 -22.25
CA CYS A 157 -16.48 16.61 -22.39
C CYS A 157 -16.11 17.00 -23.83
N GLN A 158 -16.77 16.43 -24.85
CA GLN A 158 -16.56 16.79 -26.26
C GLN A 158 -17.18 18.14 -26.61
N ASP A 159 -18.31 18.51 -26.02
CA ASP A 159 -18.92 19.83 -26.17
C ASP A 159 -18.11 20.90 -25.42
N GLU A 160 -17.52 20.55 -24.27
CA GLU A 160 -16.50 21.36 -23.60
C GLU A 160 -15.25 21.53 -24.46
N LEU A 161 -14.78 20.47 -25.15
CA LEU A 161 -13.65 20.52 -26.09
C LEU A 161 -13.97 21.22 -27.41
N GLY A 162 -15.22 21.18 -27.88
CA GLY A 162 -15.66 21.68 -29.18
C GLY A 162 -15.85 23.20 -29.22
N ARG A 163 -15.83 23.86 -28.06
CA ARG A 163 -15.86 25.33 -27.94
C ARG A 163 -14.46 25.94 -28.09
N GLY A 164 -13.91 25.82 -29.30
CA GLY A 164 -12.76 26.59 -29.76
C GLY A 164 -11.41 26.00 -29.40
N ASP A 165 -10.42 26.26 -30.26
CA ASP A 165 -9.02 25.83 -30.10
C ASP A 165 -8.46 26.27 -28.74
N TYR A 166 -8.61 25.43 -27.71
CA TYR A 166 -7.87 25.56 -26.47
C TYR A 166 -6.41 25.20 -26.76
N ILE A 167 -5.66 26.19 -27.26
CA ILE A 167 -4.24 26.23 -26.95
C ILE A 167 -4.21 26.31 -25.43
N HIS A 168 -3.82 25.24 -24.73
CA HIS A 168 -3.55 25.30 -23.30
C HIS A 168 -2.48 26.40 -23.09
N ALA A 169 -2.94 27.61 -22.82
CA ALA A 169 -2.05 28.73 -22.60
C ALA A 169 -1.49 28.56 -21.20
N ARG A 170 -0.17 28.62 -21.08
CA ARG A 170 0.51 28.53 -19.79
C ARG A 170 -0.04 29.60 -18.85
N MET A 171 -0.77 29.20 -17.82
CA MET A 171 -1.26 30.08 -16.78
C MET A 171 -0.12 30.34 -15.80
N LYS A 172 0.56 31.48 -15.99
CA LYS A 172 1.62 31.87 -15.07
C LYS A 172 1.00 32.36 -13.76
N PRO A 173 1.56 31.94 -12.61
CA PRO A 173 1.08 32.42 -11.33
C PRO A 173 1.31 33.94 -11.20
N GLN A 174 0.36 34.64 -10.58
CA GLN A 174 0.43 36.09 -10.36
C GLN A 174 0.42 36.41 -8.85
N GLY A 175 1.15 37.47 -8.47
CA GLY A 175 1.15 37.96 -7.09
C GLY A 175 1.88 37.07 -6.08
N ILE A 176 1.52 37.23 -4.81
CA ILE A 176 2.08 36.49 -3.67
C ILE A 176 1.29 35.19 -3.51
N ARG A 177 2.02 34.09 -3.29
CA ARG A 177 1.45 32.74 -3.16
C ARG A 177 1.64 32.21 -1.75
N MET A 178 0.70 31.37 -1.33
CA MET A 178 0.82 30.57 -0.12
C MET A 178 1.53 29.27 -0.47
N GLY A 179 2.56 28.93 0.29
CA GLY A 179 3.37 27.73 0.06
C GLY A 179 3.48 26.89 1.33
N VAL A 180 3.37 25.58 1.17
CA VAL A 180 3.65 24.60 2.24
C VAL A 180 4.97 23.91 1.92
N THR A 181 5.88 23.86 2.89
CA THR A 181 7.19 23.20 2.73
C THR A 181 7.22 21.87 3.47
N HIS A 182 7.52 20.80 2.75
CA HIS A 182 7.74 19.45 3.24
C HIS A 182 9.24 19.21 3.40
N PRO A 183 9.79 19.25 4.63
CA PRO A 183 11.17 18.89 4.87
C PRO A 183 11.32 17.36 4.83
N ALA A 184 12.33 16.89 4.11
CA ALA A 184 12.71 15.49 4.05
C ALA A 184 14.24 15.37 4.12
N GLN A 185 14.72 14.27 4.64
CA GLN A 185 16.14 13.94 4.61
C GLN A 185 16.28 12.47 4.20
N ILE A 186 16.99 12.23 3.10
CA ILE A 186 17.32 10.89 2.61
C ILE A 186 18.82 10.75 2.80
N GLU A 187 19.24 9.84 3.68
CA GLU A 187 20.64 9.71 4.10
C GLU A 187 21.21 11.08 4.56
N ASP A 188 22.26 11.55 3.89
CA ASP A 188 22.93 12.82 4.18
C ASP A 188 22.41 14.01 3.35
N VAL A 189 21.38 13.78 2.52
CA VAL A 189 20.80 14.78 1.61
C VAL A 189 19.52 15.33 2.21
N LYS A 190 19.52 16.62 2.57
CA LYS A 190 18.30 17.32 2.98
C LYS A 190 17.61 17.89 1.76
N VAL A 191 16.31 17.68 1.67
CA VAL A 191 15.45 18.16 0.60
C VAL A 191 14.28 18.93 1.21
N TYR A 192 13.98 20.09 0.65
CA TYR A 192 12.83 20.90 1.01
C TYR A 192 11.94 21.00 -0.22
N ILE A 193 10.75 20.41 -0.16
CA ILE A 193 9.78 20.43 -1.25
C ILE A 193 8.71 21.47 -0.88
N THR A 194 8.67 22.58 -1.60
CA THR A 194 7.71 23.66 -1.38
C THR A 194 6.64 23.62 -2.46
N VAL A 195 5.40 23.39 -2.05
CA VAL A 195 4.23 23.35 -2.91
C VAL A 195 3.48 24.67 -2.76
N ASN A 196 3.37 25.43 -3.84
CA ASN A 196 2.68 26.71 -3.87
C ASN A 196 1.29 26.56 -4.48
N ARG A 197 0.31 27.19 -3.83
CA ARG A 197 -1.07 27.25 -4.27
C ARG A 197 -1.46 28.64 -4.75
N ASP A 198 -2.51 28.68 -5.56
CA ASP A 198 -3.17 29.92 -5.96
C ASP A 198 -4.31 30.32 -5.02
N GLN A 199 -5.12 31.30 -5.45
CA GLN A 199 -6.25 31.82 -4.69
C GLN A 199 -7.41 30.82 -4.60
N ASP A 200 -7.49 29.89 -5.55
CA ASP A 200 -8.50 28.84 -5.63
C ASP A 200 -8.05 27.56 -4.91
N ASN A 201 -6.92 27.63 -4.18
CA ASN A 201 -6.30 26.54 -3.45
C ASN A 201 -5.76 25.40 -4.35
N GLU A 202 -5.58 25.66 -5.64
CA GLU A 202 -5.03 24.73 -6.61
C GLU A 202 -3.50 24.78 -6.64
N ILE A 203 -2.87 23.62 -6.83
CA ILE A 203 -1.41 23.51 -6.86
C ILE A 203 -0.89 24.08 -8.19
N GLN A 204 -0.12 25.16 -8.14
CA GLN A 204 0.42 25.80 -9.35
C GLN A 204 1.92 25.60 -9.55
N GLU A 205 2.71 25.53 -8.47
CA GLU A 205 4.16 25.42 -8.58
C GLU A 205 4.75 24.53 -7.49
N ILE A 206 5.86 23.86 -7.84
CA ILE A 206 6.65 23.07 -6.90
C ILE A 206 8.11 23.46 -7.04
N PHE A 207 8.71 23.81 -5.92
CA PHE A 207 10.14 24.10 -5.80
C PHE A 207 10.80 23.11 -4.89
N MET A 208 11.96 22.63 -5.31
CA MET A 208 12.76 21.71 -4.53
C MET A 208 14.15 22.27 -4.32
N THR A 209 14.55 22.39 -3.06
CA THR A 209 15.86 22.88 -2.68
C THR A 209 16.57 21.88 -1.78
N THR A 210 17.89 21.98 -1.73
CA THR A 210 18.75 21.17 -0.86
C THR A 210 19.71 22.09 -0.10
N ASP A 211 20.32 21.60 0.97
CA ASP A 211 21.26 22.37 1.80
C ASP A 211 22.69 22.40 1.22
N ARG A 212 22.99 21.61 0.18
CA ARG A 212 24.30 21.57 -0.49
C ARG A 212 24.23 22.10 -1.92
N GLU A 213 24.77 23.30 -2.15
CA GLU A 213 24.86 23.89 -3.49
C GLU A 213 25.89 23.18 -4.39
N GLY A 214 25.70 23.27 -5.71
CA GLY A 214 26.67 22.79 -6.71
C GLY A 214 26.70 21.28 -6.94
N THR A 215 25.77 20.52 -6.36
CA THR A 215 25.67 19.06 -6.54
C THR A 215 24.83 18.68 -7.76
N LEU A 216 25.08 17.49 -8.32
CA LEU A 216 24.22 16.90 -9.38
C LEU A 216 22.75 16.83 -8.95
N ILE A 217 22.51 16.55 -7.67
CA ILE A 217 21.17 16.50 -7.07
C ILE A 217 20.49 17.86 -7.15
N THR A 218 21.20 18.97 -6.87
CA THR A 218 20.64 20.33 -7.02
C THR A 218 20.21 20.61 -8.46
N GLY A 219 21.04 20.20 -9.43
CA GLY A 219 20.71 20.34 -10.85
C GLY A 219 19.45 19.54 -11.23
N LEU A 220 19.36 18.29 -10.76
CA LEU A 220 18.21 17.42 -10.99
C LEU A 220 16.93 17.98 -10.35
N LEU A 221 16.99 18.39 -9.08
CA LEU A 221 15.88 19.00 -8.34
C LEU A 221 15.38 20.28 -9.02
N ASN A 222 16.28 21.15 -9.46
CA ASN A 222 15.91 22.36 -10.18
C ASN A 222 15.24 22.06 -11.54
N SER A 223 15.73 21.03 -12.25
CA SER A 223 15.15 20.60 -13.53
C SER A 223 13.76 20.00 -13.36
N LEU A 224 13.57 19.13 -12.36
CA LEU A 224 12.27 18.55 -12.03
C LEU A 224 11.29 19.61 -11.53
N SER A 225 11.74 20.55 -10.69
CA SER A 225 10.91 21.65 -10.18
C SER A 225 10.34 22.49 -11.32
N LYS A 226 11.19 22.84 -12.30
CA LYS A 226 10.78 23.60 -13.49
C LYS A 226 9.81 22.80 -14.34
N THR A 227 10.12 21.55 -14.62
CA THR A 227 9.29 20.70 -15.49
C THR A 227 7.91 20.49 -14.88
N ILE A 228 7.84 20.12 -13.60
CA ILE A 228 6.58 19.88 -12.88
C ILE A 228 5.77 21.18 -12.74
N SER A 229 6.42 22.29 -12.38
CA SER A 229 5.73 23.59 -12.31
C SER A 229 5.18 24.01 -13.67
N VAL A 230 5.89 23.74 -14.77
CA VAL A 230 5.36 23.98 -16.12
C VAL A 230 4.15 23.08 -16.37
N MET A 231 4.22 21.78 -16.07
CA MET A 231 3.08 20.85 -16.23
C MET A 231 1.84 21.34 -15.50
N LEU A 232 1.98 21.77 -14.23
CA LEU A 232 0.89 22.32 -13.42
C LEU A 232 0.31 23.60 -14.05
N GLN A 233 1.16 24.50 -14.55
CA GLN A 233 0.73 25.74 -15.22
C GLN A 233 0.05 25.51 -16.58
N TYR A 234 0.19 24.33 -17.17
CA TYR A 234 -0.57 23.90 -18.36
C TYR A 234 -1.88 23.17 -17.99
N GLY A 235 -2.22 23.09 -16.71
CA GLY A 235 -3.46 22.48 -16.22
C GLY A 235 -3.39 20.94 -16.07
N ILE A 236 -2.19 20.36 -16.05
CA ILE A 236 -2.04 18.93 -15.78
C ILE A 236 -2.34 18.67 -14.30
N LYS A 237 -3.33 17.81 -14.03
CA LYS A 237 -3.74 17.49 -12.65
C LYS A 237 -2.58 16.93 -11.82
N PRO A 238 -2.42 17.35 -10.55
CA PRO A 238 -1.39 16.83 -9.63
C PRO A 238 -1.36 15.30 -9.54
N THR A 239 -2.53 14.66 -9.55
CA THR A 239 -2.67 13.18 -9.50
C THR A 239 -2.05 12.48 -10.72
N ALA A 240 -2.13 13.08 -11.90
CA ALA A 240 -1.51 12.54 -13.12
C ALA A 240 0.03 12.66 -13.05
N ILE A 241 0.54 13.79 -12.56
CA ILE A 241 1.97 14.00 -12.35
C ILE A 241 2.51 13.03 -11.30
N SER A 242 1.78 12.86 -10.18
CA SER A 242 2.11 11.90 -9.14
C SER A 242 2.23 10.49 -9.70
N LYS A 243 1.24 10.05 -10.49
CA LYS A 243 1.25 8.73 -11.16
C LYS A 243 2.46 8.54 -12.08
N MET A 244 2.87 9.59 -12.80
CA MET A 244 4.05 9.54 -13.68
C MET A 244 5.38 9.39 -12.91
N LEU A 245 5.49 10.03 -11.75
CA LEU A 245 6.72 10.04 -10.94
C LEU A 245 6.82 8.83 -9.98
N ARG A 246 5.69 8.17 -9.71
CA ARG A 246 5.57 7.06 -8.77
C ARG A 246 6.40 5.85 -9.16
N GLY A 247 7.06 5.24 -8.17
CA GLY A 247 7.78 3.98 -8.36
C GLY A 247 9.07 4.08 -9.17
N GLN A 248 9.46 5.29 -9.61
CA GLN A 248 10.77 5.52 -10.21
C GLN A 248 11.86 5.19 -9.19
N LYS A 249 12.92 4.51 -9.65
CA LYS A 249 14.06 4.08 -8.83
C LYS A 249 15.36 4.69 -9.34
N PHE A 250 15.98 5.51 -8.51
CA PHE A 250 17.33 6.05 -8.72
C PHE A 250 17.79 6.74 -7.42
N GLU A 251 19.11 6.94 -7.28
CA GLU A 251 19.70 7.59 -6.11
C GLU A 251 19.40 9.10 -6.08
N PRO A 252 19.12 9.69 -4.91
CA PRO A 252 19.05 9.07 -3.59
C PRO A 252 17.71 8.37 -3.30
N TYR A 253 17.77 7.23 -2.62
CA TYR A 253 16.61 6.44 -2.15
C TYR A 253 16.87 5.94 -0.72
N GLY A 254 15.82 5.51 -0.02
CA GLY A 254 15.95 4.91 1.31
C GLY A 254 15.02 5.52 2.34
N PHE A 255 15.45 5.46 3.61
CA PHE A 255 14.68 5.96 4.73
C PHE A 255 14.62 7.49 4.73
N VAL A 256 13.41 8.00 4.90
CA VAL A 256 13.12 9.44 4.97
C VAL A 256 13.01 9.86 6.43
N GLN A 257 13.87 10.78 6.82
CA GLN A 257 13.84 11.46 8.10
C GLN A 257 13.23 12.87 7.96
N ARG A 258 12.87 13.50 9.08
CA ARG A 258 12.26 14.84 9.21
C ARG A 258 10.84 15.00 8.64
N HIS A 259 10.42 14.20 7.67
CA HIS A 259 9.05 14.23 7.18
C HIS A 259 8.09 13.54 8.17
N PRO A 260 6.92 14.11 8.50
CA PRO A 260 5.97 13.51 9.45
C PRO A 260 5.40 12.18 8.94
N TYR A 261 4.91 12.16 7.69
CA TYR A 261 4.14 11.04 7.12
C TYR A 261 4.95 10.01 6.32
N ILE A 262 5.89 10.48 5.48
CA ILE A 262 6.71 9.64 4.60
C ILE A 262 7.96 9.16 5.36
N LYS A 263 8.18 7.84 5.40
CA LYS A 263 9.35 7.20 6.05
C LYS A 263 10.26 6.45 5.11
N TYR A 264 9.84 6.24 3.87
CA TYR A 264 10.64 5.58 2.85
C TYR A 264 10.28 6.07 1.46
N CYS A 265 11.27 6.27 0.59
CA CYS A 265 11.09 6.58 -0.82
C CYS A 265 12.06 5.80 -1.70
N SER A 266 11.61 5.43 -2.91
CA SER A 266 12.45 4.69 -3.87
C SER A 266 13.30 5.59 -4.78
N SER A 267 13.04 6.90 -4.76
CA SER A 267 13.82 7.96 -5.39
C SER A 267 13.31 9.32 -4.91
N VAL A 268 14.00 10.39 -5.33
CA VAL A 268 13.50 11.76 -5.17
C VAL A 268 12.20 11.98 -5.96
N SER A 269 12.04 11.39 -7.15
CA SER A 269 10.78 11.45 -7.91
C SER A 269 9.62 10.80 -7.15
N ASP A 270 9.86 9.64 -6.53
CA ASP A 270 8.87 8.94 -5.70
C ASP A 270 8.55 9.71 -4.41
N LEU A 271 9.50 10.49 -3.87
CA LEU A 271 9.22 11.39 -2.76
C LEU A 271 8.27 12.52 -3.20
N ILE A 272 8.46 13.08 -4.40
CA ILE A 272 7.60 14.13 -4.95
C ILE A 272 6.18 13.61 -5.20
N SER A 273 6.03 12.40 -5.76
CA SER A 273 4.71 11.82 -6.00
C SER A 273 3.92 11.67 -4.69
N LYS A 274 4.58 11.22 -3.60
CA LYS A 274 3.95 11.14 -2.28
C LYS A 274 3.59 12.50 -1.69
N VAL A 275 4.41 13.53 -1.89
CA VAL A 275 4.07 14.90 -1.47
C VAL A 275 2.88 15.44 -2.26
N LEU A 276 2.85 15.21 -3.58
CA LEU A 276 1.71 15.57 -4.42
C LEU A 276 0.42 14.86 -3.99
N ASP A 277 0.50 13.57 -3.67
CA ASP A 277 -0.63 12.78 -3.16
C ASP A 277 -1.15 13.37 -1.83
N ILE A 278 -0.24 13.66 -0.87
CA ILE A 278 -0.58 14.30 0.41
C ILE A 278 -1.26 15.66 0.19
N GLU A 279 -0.70 16.51 -0.67
CA GLU A 279 -1.25 17.85 -0.92
C GLU A 279 -2.57 17.82 -1.71
N SER A 280 -2.89 16.67 -2.34
CA SER A 280 -4.18 16.38 -2.97
C SER A 280 -5.18 15.67 -2.02
N GLY A 281 -4.79 15.39 -0.78
CA GLY A 281 -5.62 14.68 0.20
C GLY A 281 -5.61 13.15 0.09
N ASP A 282 -4.71 12.55 -0.71
CA ASP A 282 -4.51 11.10 -0.79
C ASP A 282 -3.37 10.68 0.13
N TYR A 283 -3.72 10.10 1.28
CA TYR A 283 -2.75 9.59 2.26
C TYR A 283 -2.46 8.09 2.10
N SER A 284 -3.03 7.42 1.10
CA SER A 284 -2.97 5.95 0.97
C SER A 284 -1.54 5.39 0.84
N ARG A 285 -0.56 6.24 0.52
CA ARG A 285 0.85 5.85 0.30
C ARG A 285 1.82 6.31 1.39
N VAL A 286 1.32 6.90 2.48
CA VAL A 286 2.17 7.29 3.61
C VAL A 286 2.32 6.16 4.61
N GLN A 287 3.46 6.10 5.31
CA GLN A 287 3.71 5.06 6.32
C GLN A 287 3.11 5.43 7.68
N VAL A 288 3.06 6.73 7.99
CA VAL A 288 2.53 7.26 9.26
C VAL A 288 1.22 8.00 9.00
N ARG A 289 0.15 7.59 9.71
CA ARG A 289 -1.19 8.19 9.63
C ARG A 289 -1.14 9.68 10.06
N PRO A 290 -1.79 10.60 9.33
CA PRO A 290 -2.01 11.96 9.80
C PRO A 290 -2.85 11.95 11.08
N LYS A 291 -2.52 12.80 12.06
CA LYS A 291 -3.38 12.96 13.26
C LYS A 291 -4.63 13.74 12.85
N THR A 292 -5.77 13.35 13.39
CA THR A 292 -7.16 13.56 12.93
C THR A 292 -7.69 15.00 12.89
N GLU A 293 -6.83 16.03 12.83
CA GLU A 293 -7.24 17.43 12.66
C GLU A 293 -7.20 17.90 11.20
N ASP A 294 -6.36 17.26 10.36
CA ASP A 294 -6.23 17.57 8.93
C ASP A 294 -7.04 16.61 8.06
N GLY A 295 -8.38 16.62 8.17
CA GLY A 295 -9.31 16.04 7.18
C GLY A 295 -8.90 14.71 6.51
N ALA A 296 -8.25 13.80 7.25
CA ALA A 296 -7.62 12.64 6.67
C ALA A 296 -8.73 11.70 6.17
N SER A 297 -8.88 11.63 4.85
CA SER A 297 -9.62 10.54 4.21
C SER A 297 -9.04 9.21 4.73
N GLU A 298 -9.93 8.31 5.14
CA GLU A 298 -9.55 6.92 5.36
C GLU A 298 -8.84 6.43 4.08
N PRO A 299 -7.76 5.65 4.19
CA PRO A 299 -7.03 5.19 3.01
C PRO A 299 -8.00 4.41 2.13
N VAL A 300 -8.22 4.88 0.90
CA VAL A 300 -9.03 4.16 -0.09
C VAL A 300 -8.21 2.94 -0.51
N PHE A 301 -8.41 1.83 0.19
CA PHE A 301 -7.79 0.55 -0.13
C PHE A 301 -8.46 0.02 -1.40
N LYS A 302 -7.84 0.28 -2.56
CA LYS A 302 -8.21 -0.41 -3.80
C LYS A 302 -8.18 -1.91 -3.56
N ARG A 303 -9.26 -2.61 -3.97
CA ARG A 303 -9.46 -4.06 -3.95
C ARG A 303 -8.14 -4.84 -3.93
N GLN A 304 -7.84 -5.46 -2.80
CA GLN A 304 -6.67 -6.32 -2.65
C GLN A 304 -6.92 -7.62 -3.39
N ILE A 305 -5.96 -8.06 -4.20
CA ILE A 305 -6.04 -9.38 -4.84
C ILE A 305 -5.87 -10.42 -3.73
N SER A 306 -6.90 -11.22 -3.50
CA SER A 306 -6.83 -12.32 -2.53
C SER A 306 -5.96 -13.45 -3.07
N MET A 307 -5.32 -14.21 -2.16
CA MET A 307 -4.54 -15.38 -2.56
C MET A 307 -5.42 -16.45 -3.23
N ALA A 308 -6.71 -16.50 -2.89
CA ALA A 308 -7.68 -17.39 -3.52
C ALA A 308 -7.93 -17.01 -4.99
N GLU A 309 -8.13 -15.72 -5.30
CA GLU A 309 -8.33 -15.22 -6.68
C GLU A 309 -7.10 -15.46 -7.58
N LEU A 310 -5.88 -15.50 -7.02
CA LEU A 310 -4.63 -15.79 -7.73
C LEU A 310 -4.42 -17.27 -8.06
N ILE A 311 -5.03 -18.17 -7.30
CA ILE A 311 -4.89 -19.63 -7.47
C ILE A 311 -5.97 -20.18 -8.42
N THR A 312 -7.14 -19.54 -8.49
CA THR A 312 -8.29 -20.05 -9.25
C THR A 312 -8.47 -19.46 -10.65
N LYS A 313 -7.88 -18.30 -10.95
CA LYS A 313 -7.88 -17.74 -12.32
C LYS A 313 -6.55 -18.05 -13.01
N ASP A 314 -6.60 -18.60 -14.23
CA ASP A 314 -5.43 -18.62 -15.11
C ASP A 314 -4.83 -17.20 -15.13
N ALA A 315 -3.54 -17.07 -14.80
CA ALA A 315 -2.82 -15.79 -14.66
C ALA A 315 -2.89 -14.87 -15.91
N ALA A 316 -3.40 -15.38 -17.02
CA ALA A 316 -3.68 -14.63 -18.24
C ALA A 316 -4.94 -13.74 -18.14
N ASP A 317 -5.94 -14.14 -17.35
CA ASP A 317 -7.28 -13.51 -17.28
C ASP A 317 -7.52 -12.73 -15.98
N THR A 318 -6.49 -12.54 -15.13
CA THR A 318 -6.57 -11.54 -14.07
C THR A 318 -6.77 -10.16 -14.70
N PRO A 319 -7.88 -9.45 -14.41
CA PRO A 319 -8.05 -8.08 -14.88
C PRO A 319 -6.87 -7.25 -14.38
N ASP A 320 -6.52 -6.18 -15.11
CA ASP A 320 -5.38 -5.25 -14.83
C ASP A 320 -5.64 -4.41 -13.56
N VAL A 321 -6.09 -5.08 -12.49
CA VAL A 321 -6.50 -4.54 -11.20
C VAL A 321 -5.27 -4.50 -10.33
N GLY A 322 -4.59 -3.37 -10.41
CA GLY A 322 -3.42 -3.08 -9.59
C GLY A 322 -2.44 -2.18 -10.32
N GLU A 323 -1.80 -1.30 -9.56
CA GLU A 323 -0.85 -0.34 -10.14
C GLU A 323 0.43 -1.07 -10.57
N ARG A 324 0.64 -1.21 -11.88
CA ARG A 324 1.89 -1.72 -12.44
C ARG A 324 3.05 -0.79 -12.05
N LEU A 325 4.05 -1.36 -11.40
CA LEU A 325 5.25 -0.63 -11.03
C LEU A 325 6.30 -0.79 -12.13
N TYR A 326 6.80 0.33 -12.68
CA TYR A 326 7.95 0.35 -13.60
C TYR A 326 9.27 0.38 -12.83
N ASP A 327 9.34 -0.39 -11.75
CA ASP A 327 10.44 -0.32 -10.80
C ASP A 327 11.53 -1.36 -11.08
N GLY A 328 11.43 -2.06 -12.22
CA GLY A 328 12.34 -3.11 -12.64
C GLY A 328 12.37 -4.32 -11.70
N SER A 329 11.41 -4.45 -10.76
CA SER A 329 11.35 -5.63 -9.91
C SER A 329 10.93 -6.84 -10.73
N THR A 330 11.76 -7.88 -10.66
CA THR A 330 11.45 -9.20 -11.21
C THR A 330 11.06 -10.11 -10.06
N CYS A 331 10.11 -11.00 -10.33
CA CYS A 331 9.76 -12.05 -9.39
C CYS A 331 10.99 -12.92 -9.08
N PRO A 332 11.37 -13.12 -7.81
CA PRO A 332 12.52 -13.96 -7.47
C PRO A 332 12.30 -15.44 -7.80
N ASN A 333 11.04 -15.87 -7.97
CA ASN A 333 10.68 -17.25 -8.29
C ASN A 333 10.63 -17.50 -9.81
N CYS A 334 9.82 -16.73 -10.55
CA CYS A 334 9.62 -16.96 -12.00
C CYS A 334 10.29 -15.94 -12.92
N SER A 335 11.02 -14.96 -12.38
CA SER A 335 11.65 -13.86 -13.14
C SER A 335 10.69 -12.99 -13.96
N SER A 336 9.37 -13.11 -13.77
CA SER A 336 8.39 -12.25 -14.41
C SER A 336 8.57 -10.79 -14.00
N THR A 337 8.37 -9.88 -14.94
CA THR A 337 8.32 -8.44 -14.73
C THR A 337 6.91 -7.95 -14.38
N ARG A 338 5.90 -8.84 -14.39
CA ARG A 338 4.49 -8.54 -14.08
C ARG A 338 4.27 -8.54 -12.58
N MET A 339 4.90 -7.58 -11.90
CA MET A 339 4.75 -7.36 -10.46
C MET A 339 3.73 -6.25 -10.20
N VAL A 340 2.77 -6.51 -9.30
CA VAL A 340 1.75 -5.55 -8.87
C VAL A 340 1.91 -5.23 -7.40
N LEU A 341 1.72 -3.97 -7.01
CA LEU A 341 1.73 -3.56 -5.61
C LEU A 341 0.47 -4.07 -4.89
N ASN A 342 0.63 -4.79 -3.78
CA ASN A 342 -0.43 -5.13 -2.83
C ASN A 342 -0.04 -4.62 -1.43
N GLY A 343 -0.66 -3.52 -0.98
CA GLY A 343 -0.21 -2.73 0.17
C GLY A 343 1.21 -2.20 0.02
N THR A 344 2.13 -2.57 0.91
CA THR A 344 3.57 -2.24 0.82
C THR A 344 4.40 -3.27 0.05
N CYS A 345 3.81 -4.39 -0.34
CA CYS A 345 4.51 -5.52 -0.96
C CYS A 345 4.18 -5.62 -2.43
N LYS A 346 4.88 -6.52 -3.12
CA LYS A 346 4.58 -6.82 -4.51
C LYS A 346 4.20 -8.27 -4.65
N VAL A 347 3.24 -8.53 -5.52
CA VAL A 347 2.79 -9.86 -5.88
C VAL A 347 3.08 -10.05 -7.36
N CYS A 348 3.67 -11.19 -7.70
CA CYS A 348 3.85 -11.60 -9.07
C CYS A 348 2.52 -12.11 -9.62
N LEU A 349 2.01 -11.50 -10.70
CA LEU A 349 0.77 -11.95 -11.33
C LEU A 349 0.93 -13.35 -11.96
N ASP A 350 2.14 -13.70 -12.42
CA ASP A 350 2.34 -14.95 -13.16
C ASP A 350 2.53 -16.18 -12.25
N CYS A 351 2.92 -16.02 -10.99
CA CYS A 351 3.18 -17.15 -10.08
C CYS A 351 2.66 -16.97 -8.65
N GLY A 352 2.01 -15.84 -8.34
CA GLY A 352 1.50 -15.53 -7.00
C GLY A 352 2.56 -15.25 -5.93
N GLU A 353 3.86 -15.32 -6.27
CA GLU A 353 4.93 -15.07 -5.31
C GLU A 353 4.88 -13.62 -4.81
N THR A 354 4.95 -13.44 -3.49
CA THR A 354 4.98 -12.12 -2.87
C THR A 354 6.42 -11.76 -2.49
N THR A 355 6.87 -10.52 -2.74
CA THR A 355 8.25 -10.09 -2.42
C THR A 355 8.50 -9.89 -0.92
N GLY A 356 7.68 -10.49 -0.06
CA GLY A 356 7.81 -10.44 1.39
C GLY A 356 7.34 -9.12 1.99
N CYS A 357 6.34 -9.20 2.85
CA CYS A 357 5.97 -8.14 3.77
C CYS A 357 6.71 -8.37 5.07
N SER A 358 7.85 -7.72 5.21
CA SER A 358 8.54 -7.56 6.48
C SER A 358 8.43 -6.10 6.94
#